data_AF-A0A8J2T135-F1
#
_entry.id   AF-A0A8J2T135-F1
#
_cell.length_a   1.000
_cell.length_b   1.000
_cell.length_c   1.000
_cell.angle_alpha   90.00
_cell.angle_beta   90.00
_cell.angle_gamma   90.00
#
_symmetry.space_group_name_H-M   'P 1'
#
loop_
_entity.id
_entity.type
_entity.pdbx_description
1 polymer ?
#
loop_
_entity_poly.entity_id
_entity_poly.type
_entity_poly.pdbx_seq_one_letter_code
_entity_poly.pdbx_strand_id
1 'polypeptide(L)'
;SRHLLHSYTLARINASVMSAQESSTKIRHAEKRRNSTCALADAIAQAALDAWRSLDVRTSRQTVVAAIVLHHQEKCTCLSLGAGTKTPSRAAVVAGGDGALRDCHAEVLAVRAFRRYLYAALQSNGCAAFEKTAAGVRLRPGAALFLYCSSAPCGNSTIRRWAKTTREVFRPELGAGPPPERHAPFKALTPAQVALLGKRRPDDAAAVDNVPPGCAPLDGDALRPHCCSDKVARWCAVGLEGAFLSRVVEGAALAGIVVGRKYCFEHARRAFCCRVPHLQRHPALMGTGLLLDEGVYVDNDGADFRDRRCYAWCRGDAHAEELDG
;
A
#
# COMPACT_ATOMS: atom_id res chain seq x y z
N SER A 1 -82.76 -22.16 13.04
CA SER A 1 -83.30 -21.74 11.73
C SER A 1 -83.08 -20.27 11.50
N ARG A 2 -82.70 -19.90 10.27
CA ARG A 2 -82.25 -18.59 9.72
C ARG A 2 -80.72 -18.44 9.75
N HIS A 3 -79.99 -19.05 8.81
CA HIS A 3 -79.67 -18.60 7.43
C HIS A 3 -78.98 -17.22 7.41
N LEU A 4 -77.65 -17.17 7.19
CA LEU A 4 -76.96 -17.08 5.88
C LEU A 4 -77.05 -15.68 5.25
N LEU A 5 -75.97 -14.89 5.42
CA LEU A 5 -75.35 -14.03 4.40
C LEU A 5 -74.13 -13.35 5.04
N HIS A 6 -72.98 -14.00 4.89
CA HIS A 6 -71.67 -13.57 5.37
C HIS A 6 -70.76 -13.54 4.14
N SER A 7 -70.65 -12.39 3.45
CA SER A 7 -69.66 -12.26 2.38
C SER A 7 -69.39 -10.79 2.02
N TYR A 8 -68.11 -10.41 2.10
CA TYR A 8 -67.47 -9.31 1.37
C TYR A 8 -67.79 -7.85 1.75
N THR A 9 -67.26 -7.35 2.87
CA THR A 9 -66.71 -5.96 2.94
C THR A 9 -65.81 -5.71 4.17
N LEU A 10 -64.73 -6.50 4.33
CA LEU A 10 -63.65 -6.20 5.29
C LEU A 10 -62.26 -6.36 4.64
N ALA A 11 -62.04 -5.64 3.54
CA ALA A 11 -60.74 -5.63 2.84
C ALA A 11 -60.32 -4.25 2.31
N ARG A 12 -60.82 -3.14 2.88
CA ARG A 12 -60.47 -1.78 2.40
C ARG A 12 -60.32 -0.70 3.48
N ILE A 13 -59.89 -1.05 4.69
CA ILE A 13 -59.48 -0.03 5.69
C ILE A 13 -58.15 -0.45 6.37
N ASN A 14 -57.16 -0.89 5.58
CA ASN A 14 -55.79 -1.06 6.09
C ASN A 14 -54.73 -0.94 4.99
N ALA A 15 -54.88 0.06 4.11
CA ALA A 15 -53.93 0.28 3.01
C ALA A 15 -53.67 1.78 2.74
N SER A 16 -53.59 2.61 3.79
CA SER A 16 -53.16 4.00 3.62
C SER A 16 -52.19 4.54 4.68
N VAL A 17 -51.64 3.69 5.56
CA VAL A 17 -50.57 4.11 6.48
C VAL A 17 -49.50 3.00 6.62
N MET A 18 -48.92 2.55 5.50
CA MET A 18 -47.64 1.79 5.50
C MET A 18 -46.91 1.98 4.16
N SER A 19 -46.69 3.23 3.77
CA SER A 19 -45.65 3.59 2.79
C SER A 19 -44.71 4.62 3.42
N ALA A 20 -44.15 4.28 4.58
CA ALA A 20 -42.82 4.77 4.88
C ALA A 20 -41.90 4.06 3.89
N GLN A 21 -41.36 4.80 2.92
CA GLN A 21 -40.19 4.34 2.17
C GLN A 21 -39.10 4.03 3.20
N GLU A 22 -38.93 2.76 3.55
CA GLU A 22 -37.64 2.28 4.03
C GLU A 22 -36.67 2.48 2.86
N SER A 23 -36.06 3.66 2.79
CA SER A 23 -34.87 3.84 1.96
C SER A 23 -33.84 2.87 2.53
N SER A 24 -33.66 1.71 1.90
CA SER A 24 -32.64 0.76 2.36
C SER A 24 -31.28 1.42 2.20
N THR A 25 -30.75 1.91 3.30
CA THR A 25 -29.45 2.55 3.38
C THR A 25 -28.41 1.54 2.88
N LYS A 26 -27.78 1.83 1.74
CA LYS A 26 -26.83 0.90 1.11
C LYS A 26 -25.49 0.97 1.83
N ILE A 27 -25.34 0.16 2.87
CA ILE A 27 -24.10 -0.05 3.61
C ILE A 27 -23.08 -0.74 2.69
N ARG A 28 -21.93 -0.09 2.48
CA ARG A 28 -20.76 -0.69 1.80
C ARG A 28 -19.55 -0.63 2.71
N HIS A 29 -18.94 -1.79 2.99
CA HIS A 29 -17.65 -1.82 3.68
C HIS A 29 -16.57 -1.14 2.84
N ALA A 30 -15.66 -0.43 3.52
CA ALA A 30 -14.53 0.24 2.88
C ALA A 30 -13.60 -0.72 2.16
N GLU A 31 -13.45 -1.92 2.72
CA GLU A 31 -12.68 -2.99 2.14
C GLU A 31 -13.46 -4.30 2.11
N LYS A 32 -13.18 -5.13 1.10
CA LYS A 32 -13.71 -6.50 1.03
C LYS A 32 -12.77 -7.46 1.76
N ARG A 33 -13.35 -8.46 2.45
CA ARG A 33 -12.60 -9.58 3.04
C ARG A 33 -11.75 -10.29 1.99
N ARG A 34 -10.56 -10.72 2.40
CA ARG A 34 -9.56 -11.40 1.58
C ARG A 34 -8.81 -12.42 2.42
N ASN A 35 -8.20 -13.40 1.75
CA ASN A 35 -7.40 -14.42 2.42
C ASN A 35 -5.96 -13.93 2.53
N SER A 36 -5.38 -14.09 3.71
CA SER A 36 -3.93 -13.97 3.91
C SER A 36 -3.21 -15.13 3.22
N THR A 37 -1.96 -14.92 2.83
CA THR A 37 -1.11 -15.99 2.27
C THR A 37 -0.41 -16.80 3.36
N CYS A 38 -0.04 -16.19 4.49
CA CYS A 38 0.62 -16.85 5.61
C CYS A 38 0.57 -15.98 6.89
N ALA A 39 0.92 -16.55 8.04
CA ALA A 39 0.91 -15.85 9.32
C ALA A 39 1.92 -14.68 9.39
N LEU A 40 3.10 -14.83 8.78
CA LEU A 40 4.08 -13.75 8.70
C LEU A 40 3.52 -12.51 7.98
N ALA A 41 2.73 -12.70 6.92
CA ALA A 41 2.10 -11.60 6.18
C ALA A 41 1.21 -10.76 7.10
N ASP A 42 0.42 -11.43 7.93
CA ASP A 42 -0.46 -10.77 8.89
C ASP A 42 0.33 -10.14 10.04
N ALA A 43 1.38 -10.78 10.55
CA ALA A 43 2.25 -10.19 11.59
C ALA A 43 2.92 -8.89 11.12
N ILE A 44 3.42 -8.86 9.88
CA ILE A 44 4.02 -7.66 9.27
C ILE A 44 2.96 -6.56 9.11
N ALA A 45 1.79 -6.91 8.57
CA ALA A 45 0.70 -5.96 8.37
C ALA A 45 0.18 -5.41 9.70
N GLN A 46 0.02 -6.26 10.71
CA GLN A 46 -0.40 -5.88 12.05
C GLN A 46 0.56 -4.86 12.66
N ALA A 47 1.87 -5.11 12.62
CA ALA A 47 2.87 -4.18 13.13
C ALA A 47 2.84 -2.80 12.42
N ALA A 48 2.56 -2.79 11.11
CA ALA A 48 2.41 -1.55 10.34
C ALA A 48 1.11 -0.81 10.69
N LEU A 49 -0.01 -1.52 10.81
CA LEU A 49 -1.33 -0.96 11.10
C LEU A 49 -1.45 -0.47 12.54
N ASP A 50 -0.83 -1.14 13.50
CA ASP A 50 -0.78 -0.69 14.89
C ASP A 50 0.03 0.60 15.02
N ALA A 51 1.18 0.66 14.35
CA ALA A 51 1.95 1.91 14.27
C ALA A 51 1.12 3.03 13.63
N TRP A 52 0.45 2.76 12.51
CA TRP A 52 -0.44 3.73 11.86
C TRP A 52 -1.51 4.27 12.81
N ARG A 53 -2.25 3.38 13.46
CA ARG A 53 -3.34 3.73 14.39
C ARG A 53 -2.82 4.52 15.60
N SER A 54 -1.60 4.26 16.04
CA SER A 54 -0.99 4.97 17.17
C SER A 54 -0.59 6.42 16.87
N LEU A 55 -0.48 6.80 15.59
CA LEU A 55 -0.11 8.17 15.20
C LEU A 55 -1.26 9.18 15.39
N ASP A 56 -2.50 8.70 15.55
CA ASP A 56 -3.71 9.52 15.73
C ASP A 56 -3.82 10.70 14.74
N VAL A 57 -3.44 10.44 13.48
CA VAL A 57 -3.49 11.46 12.41
C VAL A 57 -4.86 11.48 11.75
N ARG A 58 -5.32 12.68 11.40
CA ARG A 58 -6.60 12.87 10.70
C ARG A 58 -6.43 12.72 9.20
N THR A 59 -6.73 11.55 8.67
CA THR A 59 -6.85 11.38 7.21
C THR A 59 -8.28 11.58 6.74
N SER A 60 -8.46 11.94 5.47
CA SER A 60 -9.71 11.61 4.78
C SER A 60 -9.99 10.11 4.90
N ARG A 61 -11.26 9.70 4.75
CA ARG A 61 -11.66 8.28 4.83
C ARG A 61 -10.94 7.40 3.79
N GLN A 62 -10.21 7.96 2.82
CA GLN A 62 -9.48 7.20 1.81
C GLN A 62 -8.02 7.61 1.68
N THR A 63 -7.16 6.85 2.35
CA THR A 63 -5.71 6.92 2.18
C THR A 63 -5.10 5.56 1.81
N VAL A 64 -3.82 5.58 1.47
CA VAL A 64 -2.96 4.40 1.37
C VAL A 64 -1.87 4.57 2.41
N VAL A 65 -1.64 3.53 3.19
CA VAL A 65 -0.51 3.40 4.12
C VAL A 65 0.49 2.40 3.57
N ALA A 66 1.78 2.68 3.74
CA ALA A 66 2.87 1.75 3.53
C ALA A 66 3.90 1.88 4.65
N ALA A 67 4.66 0.82 4.92
CA ALA A 67 5.61 0.79 6.02
C ALA A 67 6.82 -0.10 5.74
N ILE A 68 7.97 0.25 6.31
CA ILE A 68 9.12 -0.65 6.41
C ILE A 68 9.08 -1.32 7.78
N VAL A 69 8.98 -2.64 7.78
CA VAL A 69 8.84 -3.46 8.99
C VAL A 69 10.05 -4.36 9.15
N LEU A 70 10.63 -4.36 10.34
CA LEU A 70 11.67 -5.29 10.76
C LEU A 70 11.01 -6.56 11.27
N HIS A 71 11.43 -7.72 10.76
CA HIS A 71 11.22 -9.00 11.42
C HIS A 71 12.54 -9.46 12.04
N HIS A 72 12.57 -9.67 13.35
CA HIS A 72 13.75 -10.14 14.07
C HIS A 72 13.32 -10.88 15.34
N GLN A 73 13.86 -12.08 15.57
CA GLN A 73 13.53 -12.92 16.75
C GLN A 73 12.01 -13.11 16.92
N GLU A 74 11.32 -13.53 15.85
CA GLU A 74 9.86 -13.76 15.82
C GLU A 74 9.01 -12.51 16.10
N LYS A 75 9.59 -11.31 16.10
CA LYS A 75 8.89 -10.04 16.33
C LYS A 75 8.89 -9.15 15.10
N CYS A 76 7.73 -8.61 14.77
CA CYS A 76 7.56 -7.60 13.72
C CYS A 76 7.51 -6.19 14.35
N THR A 77 8.30 -5.25 13.80
CA THR A 77 8.47 -3.89 14.34
C THR A 77 8.47 -2.87 13.20
N CYS A 78 7.49 -1.96 13.16
CA CYS A 78 7.40 -0.92 12.11
C CYS A 78 8.49 0.17 12.26
N LEU A 79 9.51 0.16 11.41
CA LEU A 79 10.61 1.12 11.48
C LEU A 79 10.25 2.48 10.88
N SER A 80 9.43 2.50 9.85
CA SER A 80 8.95 3.72 9.21
C SER A 80 7.62 3.51 8.50
N LEU A 81 6.91 4.60 8.29
CA LEU A 81 5.59 4.64 7.71
C LEU A 81 5.44 5.84 6.78
N GLY A 82 4.64 5.66 5.73
CA GLY A 82 4.15 6.73 4.88
C GLY A 82 2.66 6.56 4.63
N ALA A 83 1.92 7.66 4.59
CA ALA A 83 0.53 7.68 4.15
C ALA A 83 0.34 8.77 3.10
N GLY A 84 -0.29 8.44 1.98
CA GLY A 84 -0.49 9.41 0.90
C GLY A 84 -0.74 8.77 -0.45
N THR A 85 -1.39 9.52 -1.33
CA THR A 85 -1.76 9.10 -2.69
C THR A 85 -1.43 10.16 -3.75
N LYS A 86 -0.72 11.21 -3.36
CA LYS A 86 -0.59 12.42 -4.17
C LYS A 86 0.83 12.64 -4.68
N THR A 87 0.93 13.42 -5.75
CA THR A 87 2.19 13.84 -6.36
C THR A 87 2.11 15.35 -6.53
N PRO A 88 3.06 16.11 -5.98
CA PRO A 88 3.01 17.56 -6.07
C PRO A 88 3.06 18.04 -7.52
N SER A 89 2.42 19.17 -7.79
CA SER A 89 2.47 19.81 -9.11
C SER A 89 3.89 20.30 -9.41
N ARG A 90 4.22 20.46 -10.70
CA ARG A 90 5.51 21.03 -11.11
C ARG A 90 5.73 22.41 -10.48
N ALA A 91 4.69 23.25 -10.46
CA ALA A 91 4.75 24.57 -9.84
C ALA A 91 5.10 24.48 -8.35
N ALA A 92 4.45 23.58 -7.60
CA ALA A 92 4.76 23.36 -6.19
C ALA A 92 6.21 22.89 -5.97
N VAL A 93 6.73 22.01 -6.84
CA VAL A 93 8.12 21.56 -6.74
C VAL A 93 9.13 22.66 -7.09
N VAL A 94 8.84 23.48 -8.10
CA VAL A 94 9.69 24.62 -8.44
C VAL A 94 9.68 25.65 -7.30
N ALA A 95 8.50 25.96 -6.75
CA ALA A 95 8.36 26.90 -5.65
C ALA A 95 9.03 26.41 -4.35
N GLY A 96 8.98 25.10 -4.06
CA GLY A 96 9.60 24.52 -2.87
C GLY A 96 11.11 24.26 -2.98
N GLY A 97 11.72 24.50 -4.15
CA GLY A 97 13.17 24.38 -4.36
C GLY A 97 13.73 23.00 -3.97
N ASP A 98 14.91 23.00 -3.33
CA ASP A 98 15.62 21.78 -2.95
C ASP A 98 14.88 20.93 -1.89
N GLY A 99 13.99 21.56 -1.11
CA GLY A 99 13.17 20.89 -0.10
C GLY A 99 11.95 20.17 -0.65
N ALA A 100 11.58 20.43 -1.91
CA ALA A 100 10.33 19.94 -2.47
C ALA A 100 10.32 18.42 -2.69
N LEU A 101 9.27 17.77 -2.19
CA LEU A 101 8.99 16.37 -2.52
C LEU A 101 8.45 16.26 -3.94
N ARG A 102 8.89 15.23 -4.67
CA ARG A 102 8.43 14.95 -6.04
C ARG A 102 7.40 13.83 -6.12
N ASP A 103 7.16 13.14 -5.01
CA ASP A 103 6.21 12.03 -4.91
C ASP A 103 5.86 11.77 -3.44
N CYS A 104 4.59 11.93 -3.10
CA CYS A 104 4.04 11.76 -1.76
C CYS A 104 3.16 10.50 -1.65
N HIS A 105 3.35 9.52 -2.54
CA HIS A 105 2.75 8.21 -2.34
C HIS A 105 3.31 7.52 -1.10
N ALA A 106 2.44 6.80 -0.40
CA ALA A 106 2.73 6.09 0.84
C ALA A 106 4.04 5.30 0.81
N GLU A 107 4.28 4.52 -0.26
CA GLU A 107 5.49 3.68 -0.36
C GLU A 107 6.75 4.53 -0.45
N VAL A 108 6.68 5.66 -1.14
CA VAL A 108 7.81 6.59 -1.28
C VAL A 108 8.11 7.27 0.04
N LEU A 109 7.07 7.76 0.73
CA LEU A 109 7.21 8.39 2.04
C LEU A 109 7.77 7.41 3.08
N ALA A 110 7.29 6.16 3.09
CA ALA A 110 7.79 5.12 3.99
C ALA A 110 9.30 4.86 3.79
N VAL A 111 9.79 4.79 2.55
CA VAL A 111 11.22 4.60 2.26
C VAL A 111 12.05 5.86 2.56
N ARG A 112 11.50 7.06 2.35
CA ARG A 112 12.17 8.31 2.72
C ARG A 112 12.31 8.42 4.24
N ALA A 113 11.26 8.13 4.99
CA ALA A 113 11.28 8.08 6.44
C ALA A 113 12.21 6.97 6.96
N PHE A 114 12.29 5.82 6.27
CA PHE A 114 13.28 4.79 6.59
C PHE A 114 14.72 5.29 6.47
N ARG A 115 15.03 6.13 5.48
CA ARG A 115 16.37 6.72 5.37
C ARG A 115 16.68 7.69 6.51
N ARG A 116 15.68 8.45 7.00
CA ARG A 116 15.80 9.25 8.23
C ARG A 116 16.12 8.35 9.44
N TYR A 117 15.44 7.22 9.56
CA TYR A 117 15.75 6.20 10.57
C TYR A 117 17.20 5.67 10.48
N LEU A 118 17.70 5.42 9.27
CA LEU A 118 19.09 5.01 9.04
C LEU A 118 20.09 6.11 9.45
N TYR A 119 19.81 7.38 9.16
CA TYR A 119 20.64 8.49 9.64
C TYR A 119 20.70 8.53 11.16
N ALA A 120 19.57 8.38 11.86
CA ALA A 120 19.54 8.33 13.32
C ALA A 120 20.34 7.14 13.87
N ALA A 121 20.28 5.99 13.20
CA ALA A 121 21.10 4.82 13.56
C ALA A 121 22.60 5.09 13.36
N LEU A 122 23.00 5.77 12.28
CA LEU A 122 24.41 6.15 12.06
C LEU A 122 24.92 7.11 13.14
N GLN A 123 24.14 8.14 13.48
CA GLN A 123 24.51 9.10 14.54
C GLN A 123 24.65 8.44 15.91
N SER A 124 23.77 7.47 16.20
CA SER A 124 23.79 6.72 17.45
C SER A 124 24.78 5.55 17.47
N ASN A 125 25.58 5.36 16.40
CA ASN A 125 26.45 4.19 16.23
C ASN A 125 25.70 2.84 16.38
N GLY A 126 24.50 2.75 15.82
CA GLY A 126 23.62 1.59 15.88
C GLY A 126 22.25 1.91 16.51
N CYS A 127 21.37 0.92 16.49
CA CYS A 127 20.04 0.95 17.09
C CYS A 127 19.50 -0.48 17.31
N ALA A 128 18.20 -0.62 17.59
CA ALA A 128 17.56 -1.92 17.73
C ALA A 128 17.63 -2.77 16.45
N ALA A 129 17.54 -2.17 15.26
CA ALA A 129 17.56 -2.88 13.98
C ALA A 129 18.95 -3.03 13.36
N PHE A 130 19.87 -2.09 13.65
CA PHE A 130 21.19 -2.01 13.03
C PHE A 130 22.30 -2.00 14.08
N GLU A 131 23.37 -2.76 13.87
CA GLU A 131 24.56 -2.77 14.71
C GLU A 131 25.70 -1.95 14.10
N LYS A 132 26.60 -1.43 14.95
CA LYS A 132 27.78 -0.68 14.52
C LYS A 132 28.72 -1.57 13.71
N THR A 133 29.30 -1.03 12.66
CA THR A 133 30.46 -1.60 11.95
C THR A 133 31.63 -0.63 11.99
N ALA A 134 32.79 -1.04 11.44
CA ALA A 134 33.94 -0.15 11.32
C ALA A 134 33.66 1.08 10.43
N ALA A 135 32.80 0.93 9.41
CA ALA A 135 32.52 1.96 8.41
C ALA A 135 31.12 2.59 8.53
N GLY A 136 30.27 2.12 9.44
CA GLY A 136 28.92 2.64 9.63
C GLY A 136 28.04 1.68 10.42
N VAL A 137 26.93 1.23 9.83
CA VAL A 137 26.00 0.30 10.48
C VAL A 137 25.55 -0.82 9.54
N ARG A 138 25.21 -1.98 10.10
CA ARG A 138 24.71 -3.15 9.36
C ARG A 138 23.42 -3.65 9.98
N LEU A 139 22.48 -4.12 9.15
CA LEU A 139 21.28 -4.79 9.64
C LEU A 139 21.68 -5.98 10.52
N ARG A 140 21.07 -6.13 11.70
CA ARG A 140 21.45 -7.19 12.65
C ARG A 140 21.33 -8.59 12.04
N PRO A 141 22.23 -9.53 12.35
CA PRO A 141 22.13 -10.92 11.92
C PRO A 141 20.77 -11.54 12.29
N GLY A 142 20.16 -12.25 11.34
CA GLY A 142 18.83 -12.84 11.51
C GLY A 142 17.66 -11.85 11.41
N ALA A 143 17.92 -10.55 11.25
CA ALA A 143 16.88 -9.57 10.98
C ALA A 143 16.59 -9.46 9.47
N ALA A 144 15.33 -9.17 9.15
CA ALA A 144 14.85 -9.03 7.78
C ALA A 144 13.92 -7.83 7.62
N LEU A 145 14.04 -7.10 6.51
CA LEU A 145 13.21 -5.94 6.22
C LEU A 145 12.09 -6.29 5.24
N PHE A 146 10.88 -5.88 5.55
CA PHE A 146 9.69 -6.09 4.74
C PHE A 146 9.03 -4.76 4.41
N LEU A 147 8.52 -4.64 3.17
CA LEU A 147 7.65 -3.54 2.78
C LEU A 147 6.20 -3.97 2.93
N TYR A 148 5.43 -3.29 3.75
CA TYR A 148 3.97 -3.39 3.77
C TYR A 148 3.36 -2.29 2.90
N CYS A 149 2.36 -2.64 2.08
CA CYS A 149 1.49 -1.68 1.39
C CYS A 149 0.02 -2.08 1.60
N SER A 150 -0.81 -1.17 2.13
CA SER A 150 -2.25 -1.39 2.32
C SER A 150 -3.03 -1.62 1.01
N SER A 151 -2.47 -1.24 -0.14
CA SER A 151 -2.97 -1.54 -1.47
C SER A 151 -1.81 -1.81 -2.42
N ALA A 152 -2.05 -2.57 -3.48
CA ALA A 152 -1.06 -2.80 -4.54
C ALA A 152 -0.51 -1.47 -5.06
N PRO A 153 0.83 -1.29 -5.05
CA PRO A 153 1.51 -0.11 -5.59
C PRO A 153 1.05 0.26 -7.00
N CYS A 154 0.93 1.56 -7.28
CA CYS A 154 0.48 2.03 -8.60
C CYS A 154 1.44 1.60 -9.72
N GLY A 155 0.91 1.44 -10.94
CA GLY A 155 1.65 0.97 -12.10
C GLY A 155 1.49 -0.52 -12.34
N ASN A 156 2.60 -1.20 -12.62
CA ASN A 156 2.61 -2.56 -13.17
C ASN A 156 1.82 -3.60 -12.34
N SER A 157 1.84 -3.50 -11.00
CA SER A 157 1.09 -4.41 -10.10
C SER A 157 -0.43 -4.23 -10.16
N THR A 158 -0.92 -3.16 -10.78
CA THR A 158 -2.37 -2.92 -10.93
C THR A 158 -2.90 -3.31 -12.31
N ILE A 159 -2.01 -3.64 -13.27
CA ILE A 159 -2.40 -3.94 -14.65
C ILE A 159 -2.80 -5.41 -14.78
N ARG A 160 -4.12 -5.64 -14.70
CA ARG A 160 -4.69 -6.99 -14.65
C ARG A 160 -4.61 -7.77 -15.95
N ARG A 161 -4.72 -7.09 -17.10
CA ARG A 161 -4.75 -7.71 -18.45
C ARG A 161 -3.49 -8.53 -18.80
N TRP A 162 -2.42 -8.42 -18.03
CA TRP A 162 -1.13 -9.06 -18.31
C TRP A 162 -0.87 -10.35 -17.54
N ALA A 163 -1.77 -10.76 -16.63
CA ALA A 163 -1.73 -12.09 -16.05
C ALA A 163 -3.11 -12.50 -15.50
N LYS A 164 -3.45 -13.79 -15.65
CA LYS A 164 -4.63 -14.38 -15.03
C LYS A 164 -4.43 -14.46 -13.52
N THR A 165 -5.45 -14.10 -12.75
CA THR A 165 -5.41 -14.11 -11.29
C THR A 165 -6.01 -15.39 -10.74
N THR A 166 -5.30 -16.06 -9.84
CA THR A 166 -5.86 -17.10 -8.98
C THR A 166 -6.21 -16.50 -7.62
N ARG A 167 -7.12 -17.15 -6.89
CA ARG A 167 -7.36 -16.77 -5.48
C ARG A 167 -6.18 -17.25 -4.65
N GLU A 168 -5.72 -16.39 -3.76
CA GLU A 168 -4.65 -16.71 -2.83
C GLU A 168 -5.16 -17.70 -1.77
N VAL A 169 -4.31 -18.66 -1.43
CA VAL A 169 -4.58 -19.72 -0.45
C VAL A 169 -3.66 -19.50 0.74
N PHE A 170 -4.23 -19.59 1.94
CA PHE A 170 -3.45 -19.54 3.16
C PHE A 170 -2.59 -20.79 3.29
N ARG A 171 -1.30 -20.60 3.58
CA ARG A 171 -0.30 -21.65 3.70
C ARG A 171 0.12 -21.83 5.16
N PRO A 172 -0.54 -22.71 5.93
CA PRO A 172 -0.23 -22.90 7.35
C PRO A 172 1.17 -23.47 7.60
N GLU A 173 1.71 -24.21 6.63
CA GLU A 173 3.01 -24.87 6.71
C GLU A 173 4.20 -23.90 6.74
N LEU A 174 3.99 -22.63 6.36
CA LEU A 174 5.05 -21.61 6.38
C LEU A 174 5.35 -21.07 7.78
N GLY A 175 4.44 -21.25 8.75
CA GLY A 175 4.59 -20.70 10.10
C GLY A 175 4.91 -19.20 10.09
N ALA A 176 5.95 -18.81 10.83
CA ALA A 176 6.46 -17.44 10.91
C ALA A 176 7.50 -17.10 9.81
N GLY A 177 7.81 -18.05 8.93
CA GLY A 177 8.75 -17.85 7.83
C GLY A 177 8.10 -17.27 6.58
N PRO A 178 8.85 -16.54 5.74
CA PRO A 178 8.38 -16.17 4.40
C PRO A 178 8.35 -17.40 3.48
N PRO A 179 7.53 -17.38 2.41
CA PRO A 179 7.60 -18.38 1.35
C PRO A 179 9.04 -18.56 0.82
N PRO A 180 9.60 -19.79 0.84
CA PRO A 180 10.98 -20.03 0.41
C PRO A 180 11.12 -20.21 -1.11
N GLU A 181 10.00 -20.38 -1.81
CA GLU A 181 9.96 -20.74 -3.23
C GLU A 181 10.47 -19.61 -4.12
N ARG A 182 11.34 -19.96 -5.07
CA ARG A 182 11.70 -19.05 -6.15
C ARG A 182 10.52 -18.90 -7.09
N HIS A 183 10.25 -17.66 -7.50
CA HIS A 183 9.24 -17.42 -8.52
C HIS A 183 9.68 -18.04 -9.85
N ALA A 184 8.74 -18.63 -10.58
CA ALA A 184 8.99 -19.09 -11.94
C ALA A 184 9.53 -17.96 -12.82
N PRO A 185 10.44 -18.25 -13.78
CA PRO A 185 10.92 -17.26 -14.73
C PRO A 185 9.76 -16.52 -15.41
N PHE A 186 9.88 -15.20 -15.51
CA PHE A 186 8.87 -14.39 -16.16
C PHE A 186 9.27 -14.16 -17.62
N LYS A 187 8.45 -14.66 -18.55
CA LYS A 187 8.60 -14.39 -19.98
C LYS A 187 7.72 -13.20 -20.36
N ALA A 188 8.35 -12.10 -20.74
CA ALA A 188 7.63 -10.96 -21.30
C ALA A 188 7.08 -11.33 -22.68
N LEU A 189 5.78 -11.12 -22.88
CA LEU A 189 5.11 -11.26 -24.17
C LEU A 189 5.10 -9.94 -24.94
N THR A 190 5.12 -8.81 -24.24
CA THR A 190 5.18 -7.48 -24.84
C THR A 190 6.14 -6.55 -24.08
N PRO A 191 6.76 -5.57 -24.75
CA PRO A 191 7.64 -4.58 -24.09
C PRO A 191 6.94 -3.82 -22.95
N ALA A 192 5.62 -3.60 -23.06
CA ALA A 192 4.85 -2.89 -22.05
C ALA A 192 4.84 -3.58 -20.66
N GLN A 193 5.02 -4.91 -20.60
CA GLN A 193 5.05 -5.65 -19.34
C GLN A 193 6.33 -5.40 -18.53
N VAL A 194 7.41 -5.01 -19.19
CA VAL A 194 8.73 -4.76 -18.58
C VAL A 194 9.06 -3.27 -18.51
N ALA A 195 8.38 -2.43 -19.29
CA ALA A 195 8.58 -0.99 -19.32
C ALA A 195 8.46 -0.34 -17.93
N LEU A 196 9.32 0.65 -17.68
CA LEU A 196 9.14 1.61 -16.59
C LEU A 196 7.96 2.51 -16.95
N LEU A 197 7.01 2.65 -16.03
CA LEU A 197 5.78 3.38 -16.25
C LEU A 197 5.88 4.73 -15.54
N GLY A 198 5.65 5.82 -16.27
CA GLY A 198 5.41 7.13 -15.64
C GLY A 198 3.99 7.20 -15.08
N LYS A 199 3.78 8.01 -14.03
CA LYS A 199 2.41 8.40 -13.64
C LYS A 199 1.77 9.19 -14.79
N ARG A 200 0.51 8.87 -15.13
CA ARG A 200 -0.22 9.38 -16.30
C ARG A 200 -0.65 10.84 -16.06
N ARG A 201 -0.62 11.68 -17.11
CA ARG A 201 -1.18 13.04 -17.08
C ARG A 201 -2.67 13.06 -17.44
N PRO A 202 -3.42 14.14 -17.12
CA PRO A 202 -4.80 14.33 -17.60
C PRO A 202 -4.90 14.45 -19.12
N ASP A 203 -3.86 14.96 -19.79
CA ASP A 203 -3.74 15.15 -21.25
C ASP A 203 -3.16 13.93 -22.00
N ASP A 204 -2.79 12.84 -21.30
CA ASP A 204 -2.33 11.60 -21.93
C ASP A 204 -3.53 10.86 -22.57
N ALA A 205 -4.01 11.41 -23.68
CA ALA A 205 -5.15 11.06 -24.52
C ALA A 205 -6.51 11.04 -23.79
N ALA A 206 -7.41 11.90 -24.27
CA ALA A 206 -8.86 11.91 -24.06
C ALA A 206 -9.58 10.64 -24.57
N ALA A 207 -8.96 9.47 -24.41
CA ALA A 207 -9.53 8.18 -24.68
C ALA A 207 -9.19 7.22 -23.52
N VAL A 208 -10.24 6.65 -22.94
CA VAL A 208 -10.28 5.67 -21.84
C VAL A 208 -10.36 6.30 -20.44
N ASP A 209 -11.60 6.46 -19.99
CA ASP A 209 -12.14 6.87 -18.66
C ASP A 209 -11.67 6.02 -17.45
N ASN A 210 -10.39 5.68 -17.33
CA ASN A 210 -9.92 4.79 -16.27
C ASN A 210 -8.57 5.21 -15.67
N VAL A 211 -8.47 6.45 -15.18
CA VAL A 211 -7.43 6.81 -14.20
C VAL A 211 -7.99 6.53 -12.80
N PRO A 212 -7.38 5.64 -11.99
CA PRO A 212 -7.77 5.51 -10.59
C PRO A 212 -7.65 6.89 -9.94
N PRO A 213 -8.70 7.44 -9.30
CA PRO A 213 -8.70 8.86 -8.92
C PRO A 213 -7.59 9.24 -7.93
N GLY A 214 -7.10 8.28 -7.13
CA GLY A 214 -5.91 8.44 -6.28
C GLY A 214 -4.58 8.50 -7.03
N CYS A 215 -4.56 8.62 -8.36
CA CYS A 215 -3.37 8.81 -9.18
C CYS A 215 -3.49 9.99 -10.15
N ALA A 216 -4.60 10.74 -10.11
CA ALA A 216 -4.78 11.93 -10.93
C ALA A 216 -4.10 13.14 -10.27
N PRO A 217 -3.32 13.95 -11.02
CA PRO A 217 -2.81 15.22 -10.51
C PRO A 217 -3.97 16.21 -10.36
N LEU A 218 -3.94 17.00 -9.28
CA LEU A 218 -4.99 17.98 -8.99
C LEU A 218 -4.90 19.22 -9.90
N ASP A 219 -3.68 19.59 -10.35
CA ASP A 219 -3.39 20.89 -10.97
C ASP A 219 -2.93 20.82 -12.44
N GLY A 220 -3.13 19.69 -13.14
CA GLY A 220 -2.85 19.57 -14.59
C GLY A 220 -1.37 19.49 -15.03
N ASP A 221 -0.43 20.10 -14.30
CA ASP A 221 1.02 20.06 -14.61
C ASP A 221 1.77 19.11 -13.67
N ALA A 222 1.77 17.82 -14.02
CA ALA A 222 2.48 16.80 -13.25
C ALA A 222 3.94 16.66 -13.70
N LEU A 223 4.86 16.69 -12.73
CA LEU A 223 6.12 15.95 -12.86
C LEU A 223 5.75 14.50 -13.21
N ARG A 224 6.46 13.84 -14.12
CA ARG A 224 6.19 12.45 -14.50
C ARG A 224 7.07 11.49 -13.66
N PRO A 225 6.90 11.33 -12.33
CA PRO A 225 7.70 10.36 -11.61
C PRO A 225 7.31 8.95 -12.07
N HIS A 226 8.25 8.02 -11.92
CA HIS A 226 7.95 6.61 -12.12
C HIS A 226 6.90 6.11 -11.13
N CYS A 227 6.14 5.12 -11.54
CA CYS A 227 5.14 4.45 -10.73
C CYS A 227 5.77 3.74 -9.52
N CYS A 228 4.99 3.56 -8.45
CA CYS A 228 5.46 2.91 -7.23
C CYS A 228 5.90 1.46 -7.49
N SER A 229 5.26 0.70 -8.38
CA SER A 229 5.73 -0.66 -8.74
C SER A 229 7.18 -0.66 -9.26
N ASP A 230 7.57 0.35 -10.06
CA ASP A 230 8.92 0.45 -10.61
C ASP A 230 9.92 0.84 -9.51
N LYS A 231 9.51 1.72 -8.59
CA LYS A 231 10.31 2.10 -7.43
C LYS A 231 10.54 0.94 -6.48
N VAL A 232 9.50 0.14 -6.23
CA VAL A 232 9.59 -1.09 -5.44
C VAL A 232 10.53 -2.09 -6.11
N ALA A 233 10.41 -2.29 -7.42
CA ALA A 233 11.34 -3.15 -8.17
C ALA A 233 12.79 -2.67 -8.05
N ARG A 234 13.02 -1.36 -8.11
CA ARG A 234 14.33 -0.76 -7.85
C ARG A 234 14.81 -1.06 -6.43
N TRP A 235 13.99 -0.87 -5.41
CA TRP A 235 14.40 -1.14 -4.01
C TRP A 235 14.70 -2.62 -3.76
N CYS A 236 14.01 -3.54 -4.44
CA CYS A 236 14.35 -4.96 -4.42
C CYS A 236 15.72 -5.24 -5.05
N ALA A 237 16.11 -4.48 -6.08
CA ALA A 237 17.37 -4.68 -6.79
C ALA A 237 18.57 -4.03 -6.10
N VAL A 238 18.41 -2.81 -5.56
CA VAL A 238 19.54 -1.99 -5.07
C VAL A 238 19.46 -1.60 -3.61
N GLY A 239 18.45 -2.07 -2.87
CA GLY A 239 18.26 -1.71 -1.46
C GLY A 239 17.45 -0.42 -1.24
N LEU A 240 17.07 -0.21 0.02
CA LEU A 240 16.23 0.90 0.47
C LEU A 240 17.04 2.18 0.77
N GLU A 241 18.29 2.03 1.16
CA GLU A 241 19.18 3.07 1.67
C GLU A 241 19.52 4.14 0.62
N GLY A 242 19.59 3.74 -0.64
CA GLY A 242 19.94 4.64 -1.74
C GLY A 242 21.44 4.98 -1.79
N ALA A 243 21.86 5.63 -2.88
CA ALA A 243 23.27 5.73 -3.27
C ALA A 243 24.20 6.39 -2.24
N PHE A 244 23.68 7.36 -1.46
CA PHE A 244 24.50 8.03 -0.45
C PHE A 244 24.78 7.12 0.76
N LEU A 245 23.71 6.51 1.31
CA LEU A 245 23.81 5.67 2.50
C LEU A 245 24.41 4.29 2.21
N SER A 246 24.36 3.81 0.97
CA SER A 246 24.90 2.49 0.59
C SER A 246 26.41 2.33 0.81
N ARG A 247 27.13 3.43 1.08
CA ARG A 247 28.56 3.41 1.43
C ARG A 247 28.82 3.05 2.89
N VAL A 248 27.83 3.22 3.77
CA VAL A 248 27.97 3.12 5.23
C VAL A 248 26.85 2.30 5.89
N VAL A 249 25.81 1.93 5.13
CA VAL A 249 24.72 1.06 5.57
C VAL A 249 24.78 -0.25 4.80
N GLU A 250 24.90 -1.34 5.55
CA GLU A 250 24.92 -2.69 4.97
C GLU A 250 23.64 -3.46 5.31
N GLY A 251 23.12 -4.23 4.35
CA GLY A 251 21.99 -5.14 4.58
C GLY A 251 20.60 -4.52 4.51
N ALA A 252 20.42 -3.33 3.93
CA ALA A 252 19.11 -2.66 3.81
C ALA A 252 18.24 -3.14 2.62
N ALA A 253 18.42 -4.40 2.18
CA ALA A 253 17.67 -5.00 1.09
C ALA A 253 16.37 -5.68 1.58
N LEU A 254 15.27 -5.50 0.84
CA LEU A 254 13.97 -6.11 1.16
C LEU A 254 14.02 -7.64 1.09
N ALA A 255 13.63 -8.30 2.17
CA ALA A 255 13.40 -9.74 2.24
C ALA A 255 12.03 -10.12 1.66
N GLY A 256 11.03 -9.24 1.78
CA GLY A 256 9.69 -9.49 1.26
C GLY A 256 8.82 -8.25 1.15
N ILE A 257 7.67 -8.42 0.48
CA ILE A 257 6.64 -7.41 0.30
C ILE A 257 5.30 -8.02 0.69
N VAL A 258 4.57 -7.33 1.55
CA VAL A 258 3.21 -7.67 1.96
C VAL A 258 2.25 -6.65 1.39
N VAL A 259 1.23 -7.11 0.66
CA VAL A 259 0.20 -6.23 0.10
C VAL A 259 -1.16 -6.57 0.69
N GLY A 260 -1.91 -5.56 1.11
CA GLY A 260 -3.31 -5.70 1.52
C GLY A 260 -4.24 -5.80 0.31
N ARG A 261 -4.86 -4.68 -0.08
CA ARG A 261 -5.82 -4.63 -1.18
C ARG A 261 -5.17 -4.93 -2.53
N LYS A 262 -5.93 -5.60 -3.39
CA LYS A 262 -5.56 -5.88 -4.80
C LYS A 262 -4.27 -6.70 -4.95
N TYR A 263 -3.86 -7.41 -3.90
CA TYR A 263 -2.78 -8.39 -4.02
C TYR A 263 -3.17 -9.50 -5.00
N CYS A 264 -2.22 -9.87 -5.83
CA CYS A 264 -2.23 -11.07 -6.65
C CYS A 264 -0.78 -11.44 -6.90
N PHE A 265 -0.42 -12.69 -6.63
CA PHE A 265 0.96 -13.17 -6.78
C PHE A 265 1.51 -12.93 -8.19
N GLU A 266 0.73 -13.23 -9.23
CA GLU A 266 1.14 -13.06 -10.63
C GLU A 266 1.40 -11.60 -11.01
N HIS A 267 0.64 -10.66 -10.45
CA HIS A 267 0.85 -9.23 -10.68
C HIS A 267 2.04 -8.71 -9.88
N ALA A 268 2.17 -9.14 -8.63
CA ALA A 268 3.26 -8.76 -7.74
C ALA A 268 4.62 -9.28 -8.27
N ARG A 269 4.71 -10.54 -8.69
CA ARG A 269 5.95 -11.13 -9.18
C ARG A 269 6.44 -10.45 -10.44
N ARG A 270 5.53 -10.17 -11.39
CA ARG A 270 5.84 -9.37 -12.57
C ARG A 270 6.29 -7.96 -12.17
N ALA A 271 5.55 -7.29 -11.30
CA ALA A 271 5.76 -5.88 -11.01
C ALA A 271 7.04 -5.59 -10.21
N PHE A 272 7.33 -6.39 -9.19
CA PHE A 272 8.34 -6.07 -8.17
C PHE A 272 9.67 -6.80 -8.37
N CYS A 273 9.73 -7.89 -9.13
CA CYS A 273 10.97 -8.65 -9.23
C CYS A 273 11.19 -9.32 -10.60
N CYS A 274 10.30 -10.21 -11.04
CA CYS A 274 10.58 -11.11 -12.16
C CYS A 274 10.72 -10.42 -13.52
N ARG A 275 10.24 -9.18 -13.68
CA ARG A 275 10.48 -8.39 -14.90
C ARG A 275 11.85 -7.71 -14.94
N VAL A 276 12.56 -7.67 -13.81
CA VAL A 276 13.88 -7.04 -13.69
C VAL A 276 14.94 -8.03 -14.17
N PRO A 277 15.67 -7.73 -15.24
CA PRO A 277 16.71 -8.62 -15.74
C PRO A 277 17.79 -8.85 -14.69
N HIS A 278 18.27 -10.09 -14.56
CA HIS A 278 19.40 -10.47 -13.69
C HIS A 278 19.25 -10.11 -12.21
N LEU A 279 18.02 -9.97 -11.71
CA LEU A 279 17.79 -9.76 -10.28
C LEU A 279 18.30 -10.96 -9.48
N GLN A 280 19.29 -10.74 -8.61
CA GLN A 280 19.94 -11.83 -7.89
C GLN A 280 19.08 -12.46 -6.80
N ARG A 281 18.28 -11.63 -6.10
CA ARG A 281 17.41 -12.08 -5.00
C ARG A 281 15.99 -11.61 -5.22
N HIS A 282 15.06 -12.54 -5.24
CA HIS A 282 13.64 -12.23 -5.30
C HIS A 282 13.10 -12.03 -3.88
N PRO A 283 12.29 -10.98 -3.63
CA PRO A 283 11.60 -10.82 -2.36
C PRO A 283 10.50 -11.87 -2.24
N ALA A 284 10.21 -12.31 -1.02
CA ALA A 284 8.97 -13.03 -0.74
C ALA A 284 7.76 -12.14 -1.04
N LEU A 285 6.74 -12.67 -1.73
CA LEU A 285 5.54 -11.94 -2.08
C LEU A 285 4.35 -12.51 -1.33
N MET A 286 3.67 -11.67 -0.58
CA MET A 286 2.66 -12.08 0.38
C MET A 286 1.46 -11.15 0.35
N GLY A 287 0.29 -11.72 0.65
CA GLY A 287 -0.97 -11.00 0.82
C GLY A 287 -1.44 -11.09 2.27
N THR A 288 -2.01 -10.01 2.80
CA THR A 288 -2.62 -10.01 4.15
C THR A 288 -4.13 -9.90 4.09
N GLY A 289 -4.80 -10.60 5.00
CA GLY A 289 -6.23 -10.50 5.30
C GLY A 289 -6.62 -9.21 6.02
N LEU A 290 -5.67 -8.58 6.71
CA LEU A 290 -5.92 -7.42 7.57
C LEU A 290 -6.28 -6.19 6.74
N LEU A 291 -7.30 -5.47 7.22
CA LEU A 291 -7.87 -4.30 6.55
C LEU A 291 -7.26 -3.03 7.14
N LEU A 292 -6.94 -2.05 6.29
CA LEU A 292 -6.54 -0.73 6.75
C LEU A 292 -7.76 0.02 7.28
N ASP A 293 -8.82 0.05 6.48
CA ASP A 293 -10.10 0.68 6.81
C ASP A 293 -11.19 -0.39 6.99
N GLU A 294 -11.64 -0.58 8.23
CA GLU A 294 -12.79 -1.43 8.58
C GLU A 294 -14.12 -0.66 8.54
N GLY A 295 -14.06 0.64 8.24
CA GLY A 295 -15.21 1.54 8.20
C GLY A 295 -16.26 1.15 7.18
N VAL A 296 -17.44 1.72 7.37
CA VAL A 296 -18.62 1.53 6.53
C VAL A 296 -18.98 2.86 5.88
N TYR A 297 -19.13 2.85 4.56
CA TYR A 297 -19.69 3.95 3.79
C TYR A 297 -21.21 3.80 3.70
N VAL A 298 -21.90 4.90 3.97
CA VAL A 298 -23.36 5.03 3.97
C VAL A 298 -23.71 5.94 2.79
N ASP A 299 -24.72 5.56 2.00
CA ASP A 299 -25.34 6.42 0.96
C ASP A 299 -24.41 7.11 -0.05
N ASN A 300 -23.79 6.35 -0.95
CA ASN A 300 -23.02 6.86 -2.10
C ASN A 300 -21.90 7.87 -1.76
N ASP A 301 -21.59 8.10 -0.47
CA ASP A 301 -20.41 8.85 -0.04
C ASP A 301 -19.19 8.24 -0.73
N GLY A 302 -18.76 8.95 -1.75
CA GLY A 302 -17.67 8.55 -2.59
C GLY A 302 -16.35 8.76 -1.88
N ALA A 303 -15.32 8.30 -2.55
CA ALA A 303 -13.96 8.64 -2.19
C ALA A 303 -13.68 10.15 -2.32
N ASP A 304 -13.27 10.81 -1.22
CA ASP A 304 -12.76 12.17 -1.31
C ASP A 304 -11.26 12.16 -1.61
N PHE A 305 -10.92 12.44 -2.87
CA PHE A 305 -9.55 12.54 -3.34
C PHE A 305 -9.01 13.98 -3.34
N ARG A 306 -9.70 14.94 -2.73
CA ARG A 306 -9.24 16.33 -2.64
C ARG A 306 -8.26 16.56 -1.50
N ASP A 307 -8.24 15.65 -0.51
CA ASP A 307 -7.29 15.72 0.59
C ASP A 307 -5.86 15.51 0.07
N ARG A 308 -5.02 16.54 0.28
CA ARG A 308 -3.61 16.54 -0.10
C ARG A 308 -2.70 16.11 1.05
N ARG A 309 -3.23 15.99 2.26
CA ARG A 309 -2.43 15.65 3.44
C ARG A 309 -1.82 14.27 3.28
N CYS A 310 -0.51 14.26 3.39
CA CYS A 310 0.30 13.07 3.43
C CYS A 310 1.06 13.05 4.75
N TYR A 311 1.45 11.86 5.20
CA TYR A 311 2.14 11.69 6.47
C TYR A 311 3.40 10.86 6.27
N ALA A 312 4.48 11.25 6.94
CA ALA A 312 5.71 10.46 7.03
C ALA A 312 6.11 10.33 8.49
N TRP A 313 6.53 9.12 8.90
CA TRP A 313 6.95 8.87 10.26
C TRP A 313 8.04 7.82 10.29
N CYS A 314 9.01 7.96 11.18
CA CYS A 314 9.91 6.88 11.53
C CYS A 314 10.02 6.67 13.03
N ARG A 315 10.34 5.43 13.43
CA ARG A 315 10.47 5.07 14.84
C ARG A 315 11.55 5.93 15.49
N GLY A 316 11.16 6.66 16.54
CA GLY A 316 11.99 7.67 17.21
C GLY A 316 11.42 9.08 17.06
N ASP A 317 10.58 9.33 16.04
CA ASP A 317 9.83 10.58 15.92
C ASP A 317 8.69 10.60 16.94
N ALA A 318 8.51 11.75 17.61
CA ALA A 318 7.42 11.96 18.56
C ALA A 318 6.05 12.03 17.87
N HIS A 319 6.01 12.59 16.67
CA HIS A 319 4.79 12.78 15.87
C HIS A 319 5.06 12.49 14.40
N ALA A 320 4.00 12.20 13.64
CA ALA A 320 4.09 12.12 12.19
C ALA A 320 4.33 13.52 11.60
N GLU A 321 5.20 13.60 10.59
CA GLU A 321 5.37 14.78 9.76
C GLU A 321 4.20 14.87 8.78
N GLU A 322 3.40 15.94 8.86
CA GLU A 322 2.35 16.25 7.89
C GLU A 322 2.96 16.99 6.68
N LEU A 323 2.58 16.57 5.48
CA LEU A 323 3.10 17.03 4.20
C LEU A 323 1.94 17.40 3.27
N ASP A 324 2.13 18.42 2.43
CA ASP A 324 1.22 18.74 1.34
C ASP A 324 1.65 18.00 0.06
N GLY A 325 0.76 17.13 -0.44
CA GLY A 325 1.03 16.15 -1.49
C GLY A 325 0.67 16.57 -2.91
#